data_AF-A0AB36V1B0-F1
#
_entry.id   AF-A0AB36V1B0-F1
#
_cell.length_a   1.000
_cell.length_b   1.000
_cell.length_c   1.000
_cell.angle_alpha   90.00
_cell.angle_beta   90.00
_cell.angle_gamma   90.00
#
_symmetry.space_group_name_H-M   'P 1'
#
loop_
_entity.id
_entity.type
_entity.pdbx_description
1 polymer ?
#
loop_
_entity_poly.entity_id
_entity_poly.type
_entity_poly.pdbx_seq_one_letter_code
_entity_poly.pdbx_strand_id
1 'polypeptide(L)' 'MDLIEYQVLLPNKFWDLAKSKDELKQMIQQYFSICYPHYRIQRIIKSGQAYIAICTRR' A
#
# COMPACT_ATOMS: atom_id res chain seq x y z
N MET A 1 10.77 2.89 21.64
CA MET A 1 9.67 2.15 20.99
C MET A 1 9.95 2.18 19.51
N ASP A 2 10.56 1.11 19.00
CA ASP A 2 10.84 0.96 17.58
C ASP A 2 9.52 0.86 16.81
N LEU A 3 9.23 1.86 15.96
CA LEU A 3 8.15 1.74 15.00
C LEU A 3 8.53 0.64 14.02
N ILE A 4 7.94 -0.54 14.17
CA ILE A 4 8.18 -1.63 13.24
C ILE A 4 7.55 -1.25 11.90
N GLU A 5 8.41 -0.99 10.92
CA GLU A 5 8.02 -0.74 9.54
C GLU A 5 7.74 -2.07 8.84
N TYR A 6 6.50 -2.25 8.41
CA TYR A 6 6.06 -3.38 7.63
C TYR A 6 6.04 -3.00 6.15
N GLN A 7 6.77 -3.77 5.35
CA GLN A 7 6.73 -3.66 3.91
C GLN A 7 5.63 -4.58 3.39
N VAL A 8 4.55 -3.99 2.88
CA VAL A 8 3.45 -4.73 2.25
C VAL A 8 3.62 -4.62 0.74
N LEU A 9 3.83 -5.78 0.10
CA LEU A 9 3.96 -5.86 -1.33
C LEU A 9 2.56 -5.78 -1.96
N LEU A 10 2.31 -4.74 -2.75
CA LEU A 10 1.03 -4.55 -3.43
C LEU A 10 1.00 -5.45 -4.68
N PRO A 11 -0.05 -6.27 -4.85
CA PRO A 11 -0.23 -7.04 -6.07
C PRO A 11 -0.21 -6.13 -7.31
N ASN A 12 0.56 -6.51 -8.33
CA ASN A 12 0.58 -5.80 -9.62
C ASN A 12 -0.80 -5.74 -10.28
N LYS A 13 -1.74 -6.61 -9.87
CA LYS A 13 -3.15 -6.55 -10.31
C LYS A 13 -3.82 -5.21 -10.02
N PHE A 14 -3.48 -4.53 -8.93
CA PHE A 14 -4.04 -3.20 -8.66
C PHE A 14 -3.64 -2.19 -9.73
N TRP A 15 -2.42 -2.32 -10.26
CA TRP A 15 -1.89 -1.45 -11.31
C TRP A 15 -2.40 -1.82 -12.70
N ASP A 16 -2.62 -3.10 -12.95
CA ASP A 16 -3.22 -3.58 -14.20
C ASP A 16 -4.71 -3.16 -14.31
N LEU A 17 -5.40 -3.14 -13.16
CA LEU A 17 -6.81 -2.73 -13.06
C LEU A 17 -6.99 -1.20 -13.03
N ALA A 18 -6.09 -0.46 -12.40
CA ALA A 18 -6.25 0.98 -12.27
C ALA A 18 -5.86 1.69 -13.56
N LYS A 19 -6.83 2.32 -14.23
CA LYS A 19 -6.59 3.13 -15.44
C LYS A 19 -6.00 4.50 -15.11
N SER A 20 -6.15 4.94 -13.85
CA SER A 20 -5.69 6.24 -13.37
C SER A 20 -4.99 6.15 -12.01
N LYS A 21 -4.08 7.10 -11.75
CA LYS A 21 -3.40 7.22 -10.44
C LYS A 21 -4.38 7.43 -9.29
N ASP A 22 -5.49 8.12 -9.52
CA ASP A 22 -6.54 8.36 -8.52
C ASP A 22 -7.30 7.08 -8.14
N GLU A 23 -7.72 6.28 -9.13
CA GLU A 23 -8.37 4.98 -8.88
C GLU A 23 -7.46 4.07 -8.07
N LEU A 24 -6.19 4.02 -8.46
CA LEU A 24 -5.22 3.22 -7.75
C LEU A 24 -5.07 3.66 -6.29
N LYS A 25 -4.99 4.97 -6.04
CA LYS A 25 -4.88 5.50 -4.68
C LYS A 25 -6.11 5.11 -3.85
N GLN A 26 -7.31 5.15 -4.43
CA GLN A 26 -8.53 4.68 -3.79
C GLN A 26 -8.51 3.18 -3.52
N MET A 27 -8.11 2.35 -4.48
CA MET A 27 -8.04 0.89 -4.31
C MET A 27 -7.07 0.51 -3.21
N ILE A 28 -5.88 1.15 -3.19
CA ILE A 28 -4.89 0.93 -2.12
C ILE A 28 -5.47 1.36 -0.77
N GLN A 29 -6.10 2.53 -0.68
CA GLN A 29 -6.72 2.97 0.57
C GLN A 29 -7.81 2.02 1.07
N GLN A 30 -8.71 1.55 0.20
CA GLN A 30 -9.74 0.58 0.57
C GLN A 30 -9.13 -0.75 1.00
N TYR A 31 -8.15 -1.25 0.26
CA TYR A 31 -7.45 -2.50 0.59
C TYR A 31 -6.79 -2.41 1.97
N PHE A 32 -6.09 -1.32 2.26
CA PHE A 32 -5.48 -1.10 3.57
C PHE A 32 -6.51 -0.90 4.68
N SER A 33 -7.62 -0.21 4.41
CA SER A 33 -8.69 -0.02 5.40
C SER A 33 -9.32 -1.36 5.82
N ILE A 34 -9.53 -2.27 4.87
CA ILE A 34 -10.15 -3.58 5.12
C ILE A 34 -9.14 -4.57 5.71
N CYS A 35 -7.95 -4.67 5.10
CA CYS A 35 -6.99 -5.72 5.43
C CYS A 35 -6.09 -5.33 6.62
N TYR A 36 -5.89 -4.03 6.83
CA TYR A 36 -4.92 -3.49 7.79
C TYR A 36 -5.43 -2.24 8.54
N PRO A 37 -6.54 -2.34 9.29
CA PRO A 37 -7.15 -1.19 9.98
C PRO A 37 -6.25 -0.53 11.04
N HIS A 38 -5.27 -1.27 11.58
CA HIS A 38 -4.30 -0.77 12.58
C HIS A 38 -2.95 -0.34 11.97
N TYR A 39 -2.83 -0.36 10.65
CA TYR A 39 -1.60 0.02 9.97
C TYR A 39 -1.77 1.40 9.35
N ARG A 40 -0.75 2.23 9.55
CA ARG A 40 -0.68 3.54 8.93
C ARG A 40 0.31 3.48 7.77
N ILE A 41 -0.19 3.67 6.55
CA ILE A 41 0.67 3.83 5.38
C ILE A 41 1.52 5.07 5.61
N GLN A 42 2.83 4.91 5.65
CA GLN A 42 3.77 6.01 5.65
C GLN A 42 4.06 6.45 4.21
N ARG A 43 4.48 5.51 3.37
CA ARG A 43 4.97 5.79 2.02
C ARG A 43 4.71 4.61 1.09
N ILE A 44 4.60 4.91 -0.19
CA ILE A 44 4.52 3.90 -1.25
C ILE A 44 5.75 4.10 -2.12
N ILE A 45 6.59 3.08 -2.22
CA ILE A 45 7.79 3.07 -3.06
C ILE A 45 7.56 2.14 -4.25
N LYS A 46 8.15 2.49 -5.40
CA LYS A 46 8.16 1.64 -6.59
C LYS A 46 9.47 0.85 -6.61
N SER A 47 9.39 -0.47 -6.53
CA SER A 47 10.54 -1.37 -6.67
C SER A 47 10.39 -2.15 -7.98
N GLY A 48 11.04 -1.64 -9.04
CA GLY A 48 10.95 -2.21 -10.39
C GLY A 48 9.53 -2.16 -10.97
N GLN A 49 8.94 -3.34 -11.19
CA GLN A 49 7.55 -3.49 -11.69
C GLN A 49 6.51 -3.59 -10.57
N ALA A 50 6.92 -3.66 -9.30
CA ALA A 50 6.03 -3.77 -8.15
C ALA A 50 6.05 -2.50 -7.30
N TYR A 51 4.99 -2.28 -6.54
CA TYR A 51 4.92 -1.20 -5.56
C TYR A 51 4.86 -1.79 -4.16
N ILE A 52 5.62 -1.19 -3.25
CA ILE A 52 5.71 -1.61 -1.86
C ILE A 52 5.18 -0.47 -1.02
N ALA A 53 4.17 -0.76 -0.20
CA ALA A 53 3.65 0.18 0.79
C ALA A 53 4.37 -0.06 2.12
N ILE A 54 5.11 0.93 2.58
CA ILE A 54 5.72 0.95 3.90
C ILE A 54 4.67 1.44 4.88
N CYS A 55 4.33 0.56 5.82
CA CYS A 55 3.28 0.79 6.81
C CYS A 55 3.87 0.64 8.20
N THR A 56 3.54 1.55 9.10
CA THR A 56 3.89 1.40 10.51
C THR A 56 2.68 0.91 11.29
N ARG A 57 2.86 -0.12 12.12
CA ARG A 57 1.87 -0.55 13.09
C ARG A 57 2.03 0.34 14.34
N ARG A 58 0.95 1.00 14.77
CA ARG A 58 0.94 1.82 15.99
C ARG A 58 0.33 1.04 17.15
#